data_AF-A0A3G1AZF3-F1
#
_entry.id   AF-A0A3G1AZF3-F1
#
_cell.length_a   1.000
_cell.length_b   1.000
_cell.length_c   1.000
_cell.angle_alpha   90.00
_cell.angle_beta   90.00
_cell.angle_gamma   90.00
#
_symmetry.space_group_name_H-M   'P 1'
#
loop_
_entity.id
_entity.type
_entity.pdbx_description
1 polymer ?
#
loop_
_entity_poly.entity_id
_entity_poly.type
_entity_poly.pdbx_seq_one_letter_code
_entity_poly.pdbx_strand_id
1 'polypeptide(L)' 'MGIVSKGAKCDVDGCSNDGARSLNSSKVESAGLRIKTSAKKAVLCKDHYKEWKKETKEDREVERARFDRF' A
#
# COMPACT_ATOMS: atom_id res chain seq x y z
N MET A 1 -9.19 7.40 -12.82
CA MET A 1 -8.67 6.13 -12.27
C MET A 1 -7.70 5.51 -13.28
N GLY A 2 -6.40 5.75 -13.15
CA GLY A 2 -5.37 5.14 -14.01
C GLY A 2 -4.87 3.81 -13.43
N ILE A 3 -4.23 2.97 -14.27
CA ILE A 3 -3.60 1.66 -13.97
C ILE A 3 -4.54 0.60 -13.38
N VAL A 4 -5.25 0.89 -12.28
CA VAL A 4 -6.22 -0.01 -11.64
C VAL A 4 -7.42 -0.28 -12.54
N SER A 5 -7.92 0.74 -13.26
CA SER A 5 -9.00 0.57 -14.25
C SER A 5 -8.58 -0.20 -15.51
N LYS A 6 -7.29 -0.47 -15.71
CA LYS A 6 -6.80 -1.37 -16.76
C LYS A 6 -6.74 -2.85 -16.32
N GLY A 7 -7.26 -3.19 -15.14
CA GLY A 7 -7.22 -4.56 -14.61
C GLY A 7 -5.85 -4.97 -14.07
N ALA A 8 -5.08 -4.01 -13.52
CA ALA A 8 -3.80 -4.33 -12.91
C ALA A 8 -4.00 -5.27 -11.70
N LYS A 9 -3.17 -6.31 -11.60
CA LYS A 9 -3.18 -7.26 -10.48
C LYS A 9 -2.45 -6.69 -9.28
N CYS A 10 -2.65 -7.32 -8.12
CA CYS A 10 -1.88 -7.02 -6.92
C CYS A 10 -0.39 -7.32 -7.16
N ASP A 11 0.47 -6.35 -6.87
CA ASP A 11 1.92 -6.47 -7.01
C ASP A 11 2.59 -7.15 -5.80
N VAL A 12 1.82 -7.63 -4.81
CA VAL A 12 2.35 -8.28 -3.61
C VAL A 12 2.90 -9.66 -3.93
N ASP A 13 4.02 -10.01 -3.32
CA ASP A 13 4.65 -11.31 -3.50
C ASP A 13 3.70 -12.44 -3.05
N GLY A 14 3.28 -13.29 -3.99
CA GLY A 14 2.33 -14.38 -3.72
C GLY A 14 0.86 -14.01 -3.90
N CYS A 15 0.52 -12.77 -4.28
CA CYS A 15 -0.85 -12.38 -4.57
C CYS A 15 -1.16 -12.39 -6.08
N SER A 16 -2.35 -12.87 -6.45
CA SER A 16 -2.87 -12.80 -7.83
C SER A 16 -4.24 -12.13 -7.92
N ASN A 17 -4.70 -11.49 -6.83
CA ASN A 17 -6.00 -10.82 -6.77
C ASN A 17 -6.02 -9.54 -7.61
N ASP A 18 -7.22 -9.10 -7.98
CA ASP A 18 -7.45 -7.84 -8.67
C ASP A 18 -7.01 -6.64 -7.83
N GLY A 19 -6.26 -5.76 -8.47
CA GLY A 19 -5.85 -4.49 -7.91
C GLY A 19 -7.05 -3.60 -7.61
N ALA A 20 -7.11 -3.05 -6.40
CA ALA A 20 -8.15 -2.14 -5.98
C ALA A 20 -7.64 -0.71 -5.80
N ARG A 21 -6.38 -0.54 -5.35
CA ARG A 21 -5.76 0.77 -5.12
C ARG A 21 -4.30 0.76 -5.51
N SER A 22 -3.80 1.90 -6.00
CA SER A 22 -2.37 2.13 -6.18
C SER A 22 -1.82 2.98 -5.04
N LEU A 23 -0.66 2.59 -4.52
CA LEU A 23 0.09 3.28 -3.47
C LEU A 23 1.56 3.38 -3.89
N ASN A 24 2.32 4.28 -3.26
CA ASN A 24 3.76 4.33 -3.50
C ASN A 24 4.44 3.06 -2.98
N SER A 25 5.33 2.47 -3.78
CA SER A 25 6.09 1.27 -3.39
C SER A 25 6.82 1.47 -2.06
N SER A 26 7.48 2.61 -1.86
CA SER A 26 8.21 2.90 -0.61
C SER A 26 7.34 2.83 0.66
N LYS A 27 6.06 3.22 0.59
CA LYS A 27 5.15 3.12 1.75
C LYS A 27 4.70 1.70 2.03
N VAL A 28 4.65 0.88 0.99
CA VAL A 28 4.25 -0.52 1.09
C VAL A 28 5.43 -1.35 1.60
N GLU A 29 6.64 -1.07 1.12
CA GLU A 29 7.89 -1.66 1.63
C GLU A 29 8.15 -1.26 3.09
N SER A 30 7.92 0.00 3.46
CA SER A 30 8.05 0.45 4.87
C SER A 30 7.08 -0.26 5.80
N ALA A 31 5.96 -0.76 5.27
CA ALA A 31 4.98 -1.54 6.02
C ALA A 31 5.31 -3.04 6.07
N GLY A 32 6.50 -3.46 5.63
CA GLY A 32 6.92 -4.86 5.63
C GLY A 32 6.32 -5.73 4.52
N LEU A 33 5.49 -5.16 3.64
CA LEU A 33 4.89 -5.89 2.52
C LEU A 33 5.91 -6.02 1.37
N ARG A 34 6.18 -7.27 0.96
CA ARG A 34 7.03 -7.55 -0.20
C ARG A 34 6.26 -7.34 -1.50
N ILE A 35 6.85 -6.56 -2.40
CA ILE A 35 6.27 -6.20 -3.69
C ILE A 35 7.17 -6.73 -4.79
N LYS A 36 6.58 -7.31 -5.85
CA LYS A 36 7.30 -7.81 -7.03
C LYS A 36 7.60 -6.72 -8.06
N THR A 37 7.00 -5.53 -7.90
CA THR A 37 7.15 -4.43 -8.86
C THR A 37 8.17 -3.41 -8.39
N SER A 38 9.12 -3.09 -9.27
CA SER A 38 10.05 -1.95 -9.07
C SER A 38 9.42 -0.61 -9.49
N ALA A 39 8.12 -0.61 -9.81
CA ALA A 39 7.42 0.61 -10.18
C ALA A 39 7.27 1.56 -8.99
N LYS A 40 7.29 2.87 -9.27
CA LYS A 40 7.10 3.93 -8.26
C LYS A 40 5.75 3.82 -7.54
N LYS A 41 4.77 3.17 -8.16
CA LYS A 41 3.47 2.84 -7.59
C LYS A 41 3.22 1.33 -7.65
N ALA A 42 2.90 0.74 -6.52
CA ALA A 42 2.44 -0.62 -6.36
C ALA A 42 0.90 -0.67 -6.32
N VAL A 43 0.32 -1.62 -7.01
CA VAL A 43 -1.11 -1.91 -6.97
C VAL A 43 -1.37 -2.97 -5.91
N LEU A 44 -2.32 -2.69 -5.02
CA LEU A 44 -2.73 -3.57 -3.94
C LEU A 44 -4.20 -3.97 -4.10
N CYS A 45 -4.50 -5.23 -3.80
CA CYS A 45 -5.88 -5.70 -3.64
C CYS A 45 -6.47 -5.22 -2.32
N LYS A 46 -7.78 -5.45 -2.10
CA LYS A 46 -8.47 -5.01 -0.88
C LYS A 46 -7.89 -5.62 0.42
N ASP A 47 -7.43 -6.87 0.37
CA ASP A 47 -6.86 -7.56 1.53
C ASP A 47 -5.50 -6.97 1.93
N HIS A 48 -4.55 -6.93 1.01
CA HIS A 48 -3.24 -6.32 1.27
C HIS A 48 -3.34 -4.83 1.61
N TYR A 49 -4.34 -4.12 1.10
CA TYR A 49 -4.58 -2.75 1.52
C TYR A 49 -5.03 -2.66 2.99
N LYS A 50 -5.80 -3.62 3.50
CA LYS A 50 -6.16 -3.69 4.92
C LYS A 50 -4.96 -4.05 5.79
N GLU A 51 -4.15 -5.02 5.38
CA GLU A 51 -2.93 -5.40 6.08
C GLU A 51 -1.97 -4.22 6.17
N TRP A 52 -1.69 -3.58 5.03
CA TRP A 52 -0.92 -2.35 4.97
C TRP A 52 -1.46 -1.28 5.92
N LYS A 53 -2.79 -1.11 5.98
CA LYS A 53 -3.43 -0.12 6.86
C LYS A 53 -3.33 -0.47 8.35
N LYS A 54 -3.25 -1.75 8.71
CA LYS A 54 -3.02 -2.21 10.10
C LYS A 54 -1.57 -1.98 10.50
N GLU A 55 -0.63 -2.42 9.67
CA GLU A 55 0.82 -2.29 9.91
C GLU A 55 1.22 -0.80 10.03
N THR A 56 0.74 0.04 9.11
CA THR A 56 1.06 1.49 9.13
C THR A 56 0.13 2.30 10.03
N LYS A 57 -0.67 1.68 10.91
CA LYS A 57 -1.56 2.40 11.80
C LYS A 57 -0.76 3.20 12.82
N GLU A 58 0.20 2.57 13.47
CA GLU A 58 1.04 3.19 14.50
C GLU A 58 1.91 4.30 13.91
N ASP A 59 2.54 4.09 12.75
CA ASP A 59 3.28 5.12 12.01
C ASP A 59 2.43 6.37 11.72
N ARG A 60 1.15 6.19 11.35
CA ARG A 60 0.24 7.31 11.11
C ARG A 60 -0.18 8.01 12.39
N GLU A 61 -0.29 7.28 13.48
CA GLU A 61 -0.62 7.85 14.79
C GLU A 61 0.56 8.69 15.31
N VAL A 62 1.81 8.22 15.14
CA VAL A 62 3.03 8.97 15.45
C VAL A 62 3.16 10.22 14.58
N GLU A 63 2.96 10.11 13.27
CA GLU A 63 2.97 11.27 12.35
C GLU A 63 1.85 12.27 12.68
N ARG A 64 0.66 11.79 13.11
CA ARG A 64 -0.43 12.68 13.54
C ARG A 64 -0.10 13.40 14.84
N ALA A 65 0.47 12.69 15.82
CA ALA A 65 0.88 13.27 17.09
C ALA A 65 1.98 14.34 16.94
N ARG A 66 2.82 14.25 15.89
CA ARG A 66 3.80 15.29 15.54
C ARG A 66 3.15 16.63 15.18
N PHE A 67 1.96 16.62 14.58
CA PHE A 67 1.25 17.84 14.15
C PHE A 67 0.13 18.27 15.10
N ASP A 68 -0.21 17.49 16.13
CA ASP A 68 -1.28 17.79 17.10
C ASP A 68 -0.85 18.80 18.20
N ARG A 69 0.41 19.28 18.16
CA ARG A 69 0.94 20.27 19.10
C ARG A 69 0.79 21.72 18.59
N PHE A 70 -0.40 22.08 18.13
CA PHE A 70 -0.80 23.49 17.99
C PHE A 70 -2.31 23.69 18.15
#